data_AF-A0A6A7APD8-F1
#
_entry.id   AF-A0A6A7APD8-F1
#
_cell.length_a   1.000
_cell.length_b   1.000
_cell.length_c   1.000
_cell.angle_alpha   90.00
_cell.angle_beta   90.00
_cell.angle_gamma   90.00
#
_symmetry.space_group_name_H-M   'P 1'
#
loop_
_entity.id
_entity.type
_entity.pdbx_description
1 polymer ?
#
loop_
_entity_poly.entity_id
_entity_poly.type
_entity_poly.pdbx_seq_one_letter_code
_entity_poly.pdbx_strand_id
1 'polypeptide(L)'
;MIRQKRGRPRLDRALSTAISNSPTKSNKHHVRSVRLPHSQVERKYREGLNSELERLRRAVPTLPQSDEGASMGHIKPSKAMVLSFAIDYIHEIERERDGLREEKTRLERSVWTKGGKVDK
;
A
#
# COMPACT_ATOMS: atom_id res chain seq x y z
N MET A 1 -38.62 -3.43 35.03
CA MET A 1 -39.00 -4.48 34.05
C MET A 1 -38.19 -4.29 32.77
N ILE A 2 -37.26 -5.19 32.49
CA ILE A 2 -36.30 -5.11 31.38
C ILE A 2 -37.01 -5.54 30.09
N ARG A 3 -37.24 -4.62 29.15
CA ARG A 3 -37.77 -4.94 27.82
C ARG A 3 -36.59 -5.32 26.92
N GLN A 4 -36.41 -6.61 26.68
CA GLN A 4 -35.42 -7.09 25.71
C GLN A 4 -35.81 -6.65 24.29
N LYS A 5 -34.81 -6.15 23.55
CA LYS A 5 -34.94 -5.62 22.19
C LYS A 5 -35.34 -6.74 21.23
N ARG A 6 -36.50 -6.62 20.58
CA ARG A 6 -36.97 -7.56 19.55
C ARG A 6 -35.96 -7.58 18.40
N GLY A 7 -35.49 -8.78 18.07
CA GLY A 7 -34.47 -9.05 17.06
C GLY A 7 -34.87 -8.59 15.67
N ARG A 8 -33.85 -8.25 14.87
CA ARG A 8 -34.01 -8.02 13.43
C ARG A 8 -34.47 -9.34 12.79
N PRO A 9 -35.48 -9.32 11.89
CA PRO A 9 -35.83 -10.52 11.14
C PRO A 9 -34.61 -10.94 10.30
N ARG A 10 -34.09 -12.15 10.55
CA ARG A 10 -33.12 -12.78 9.66
C ARG A 10 -33.91 -13.22 8.44
N LEU A 11 -33.88 -12.43 7.36
CA LEU A 11 -34.31 -12.91 6.06
C LEU A 11 -33.38 -14.07 5.69
N ASP A 12 -33.98 -15.22 5.44
CA ASP A 12 -33.33 -16.47 5.12
C ASP A 12 -32.28 -16.29 4.02
N ARG A 13 -31.02 -16.34 4.43
CA ARG A 13 -29.86 -16.52 3.55
C ARG A 13 -29.78 -18.00 3.17
N ALA A 14 -30.76 -18.47 2.41
CA ALA A 14 -30.83 -19.87 1.99
C ALA A 14 -31.33 -20.03 0.55
N LEU A 15 -30.89 -19.17 -0.39
CA LEU A 15 -31.21 -19.34 -1.82
C LEU A 15 -30.10 -18.89 -2.80
N SER A 16 -28.89 -18.58 -2.32
CA SER A 16 -27.80 -18.05 -3.19
C SER A 16 -26.54 -18.92 -3.23
N THR A 17 -26.60 -20.19 -2.83
CA THR A 17 -25.41 -21.08 -2.80
C THR A 17 -25.63 -22.42 -3.53
N ALA A 18 -26.75 -22.59 -4.24
CA ALA A 18 -27.09 -23.85 -4.92
C ALA A 18 -27.24 -23.73 -6.45
N ILE A 19 -26.55 -22.79 -7.11
CA ILE A 19 -26.57 -22.69 -8.58
C ILE A 19 -25.16 -22.48 -9.13
N SER A 20 -24.34 -23.53 -9.04
CA SER A 20 -23.18 -23.71 -9.90
C SER A 20 -22.75 -25.15 -9.74
N ASN A 21 -23.32 -26.03 -10.57
CA ASN A 21 -22.71 -27.28 -11.08
C ASN A 21 -23.79 -28.15 -11.76
N SER A 22 -24.21 -27.73 -12.96
CA SER A 22 -24.90 -28.61 -13.91
C SER A 22 -24.51 -28.21 -15.34
N PRO A 23 -23.84 -29.09 -16.11
CA PRO A 23 -23.39 -28.77 -17.46
C PRO A 23 -24.50 -29.10 -18.46
N THR A 24 -25.49 -28.21 -18.62
CA THR A 24 -26.45 -28.30 -19.73
C THR A 24 -26.06 -27.34 -20.83
N LYS A 25 -25.79 -27.92 -22.00
CA LYS A 25 -25.39 -27.26 -23.25
C LYS A 25 -26.41 -26.21 -23.70
N SER A 26 -25.88 -25.26 -24.48
CA SER A 26 -26.54 -24.27 -25.32
C SER A 26 -27.47 -23.25 -24.64
N ASN A 27 -26.94 -22.05 -24.40
CA ASN A 27 -27.40 -20.88 -25.14
C ASN A 27 -26.36 -19.76 -25.06
N LYS A 28 -26.03 -19.12 -26.19
CA LYS A 28 -25.22 -17.90 -26.25
C LYS A 28 -26.07 -16.72 -25.72
N HIS A 29 -26.37 -16.74 -24.43
CA HIS A 29 -26.85 -15.54 -23.76
C HIS A 29 -25.63 -14.65 -23.53
N HIS A 30 -25.59 -13.55 -24.27
CA HIS A 30 -24.78 -12.37 -24.01
C HIS A 30 -24.53 -12.26 -22.50
N VAL A 31 -23.31 -12.59 -22.06
CA VAL A 31 -22.93 -12.52 -20.65
C VAL A 31 -22.97 -11.04 -20.31
N ARG A 32 -24.14 -10.54 -19.90
CA ARG A 32 -24.26 -9.19 -19.38
C ARG A 32 -23.34 -9.16 -18.18
N SER A 33 -22.29 -8.35 -18.26
CA SER A 33 -21.38 -8.08 -17.15
C SER A 33 -22.22 -7.80 -15.91
N VAL A 34 -22.35 -8.79 -15.04
CA VAL A 34 -23.10 -8.65 -13.79
C VAL A 34 -22.28 -7.69 -12.96
N ARG A 35 -22.87 -6.56 -12.57
CA ARG A 35 -22.21 -5.61 -11.68
C ARG A 35 -21.71 -6.38 -10.47
N LEU A 36 -20.40 -6.36 -10.25
CA LEU A 36 -19.81 -6.97 -9.07
C LEU A 36 -20.50 -6.39 -7.85
N PRO A 37 -20.84 -7.21 -6.84
CA PRO A 37 -21.39 -6.71 -5.60
C PRO A 37 -20.50 -5.57 -5.06
N HIS A 38 -21.09 -4.44 -4.68
CA HIS A 38 -20.34 -3.26 -4.23
C HIS A 38 -19.34 -3.59 -3.12
N SER A 39 -19.71 -4.51 -2.21
CA SER A 39 -18.82 -5.02 -1.17
C SER A 39 -17.55 -5.70 -1.68
N GLN A 40 -17.61 -6.38 -2.82
CA GLN A 40 -16.47 -7.07 -3.42
C GLN A 40 -15.51 -6.06 -4.08
N VAL A 41 -16.06 -5.06 -4.76
CA VAL A 41 -15.28 -3.98 -5.35
C VAL A 41 -14.57 -3.16 -4.27
N GLU A 42 -15.32 -2.74 -3.24
CA GLU A 42 -14.77 -1.98 -2.10
C GLU A 42 -13.71 -2.77 -1.35
N ARG A 43 -13.93 -4.08 -1.15
CA ARG A 43 -12.93 -4.94 -0.50
C ARG A 43 -11.62 -4.98 -1.30
N LYS A 44 -11.70 -5.27 -2.60
CA LYS A 44 -10.51 -5.32 -3.47
C LYS A 44 -9.77 -3.98 -3.48
N TYR A 45 -10.51 -2.87 -3.50
CA TYR A 45 -9.93 -1.52 -3.42
C TYR A 45 -9.16 -1.31 -2.11
N ARG A 46 -9.76 -1.64 -0.96
CA ARG A 46 -9.10 -1.52 0.35
C ARG A 46 -7.90 -2.45 0.51
N GLU A 47 -7.98 -3.67 -0.03
CA GLU A 47 -6.86 -4.60 -0.04
C GLU A 47 -5.68 -4.02 -0.81
N GLY A 48 -5.91 -3.48 -2.02
CA GLY A 48 -4.88 -2.80 -2.79
C GLY A 48 -4.25 -1.62 -2.06
N LEU A 49 -5.08 -0.75 -1.45
CA LEU A 49 -4.59 0.38 -0.66
C LEU A 49 -3.77 -0.05 0.55
N ASN A 50 -4.21 -1.08 1.28
CA ASN A 50 -3.48 -1.56 2.45
C ASN A 50 -2.15 -2.21 2.07
N SER A 51 -2.08 -2.93 0.94
CA SER A 51 -0.84 -3.48 0.41
C SER A 51 0.17 -2.39 0.06
N GLU A 52 -0.29 -1.31 -0.59
CA GLU A 52 0.56 -0.17 -0.92
C GLU A 52 1.07 0.55 0.33
N LEU A 53 0.21 0.72 1.34
CA LEU A 53 0.59 1.31 2.61
C LEU A 53 1.62 0.45 3.35
N GLU A 54 1.51 -0.87 3.27
CA GLU A 54 2.50 -1.79 3.86
C GLU A 54 3.83 -1.74 3.11
N ARG A 55 3.81 -1.61 1.79
CA ARG A 55 5.03 -1.36 1.00
C ARG A 55 5.70 -0.05 1.42
N LEU A 56 4.92 1.01 1.63
CA LEU A 56 5.43 2.29 2.09
C LEU A 56 6.09 2.19 3.48
N ARG A 57 5.48 1.45 4.41
CA ARG A 57 6.07 1.21 5.75
C ARG A 57 7.46 0.59 5.69
N ARG A 58 7.66 -0.37 4.80
CA ARG A 58 8.95 -1.05 4.63
C ARG A 58 10.00 -0.17 3.95
N ALA A 59 9.57 0.76 3.08
CA ALA A 59 10.45 1.64 2.32
C ALA A 59 10.95 2.85 3.12
N VAL A 60 10.28 3.21 4.21
CA VAL A 60 10.58 4.37 5.05
C VAL A 60 11.30 3.89 6.33
N PRO A 61 12.63 4.02 6.43
CA PRO A 61 13.42 3.44 7.52
C PRO A 61 13.16 4.07 8.89
N THR A 62 12.60 5.28 8.91
CA THR A 62 12.31 6.06 10.12
C THR A 62 11.07 5.57 10.87
N LEU A 63 10.26 4.73 10.25
CA LEU A 63 9.09 4.12 10.89
C LEU A 63 9.52 2.87 11.70
N PRO A 64 8.96 2.68 12.92
CA PRO A 64 9.18 1.47 13.68
C PRO A 64 8.70 0.26 12.88
N GLN A 65 9.65 -0.58 12.47
CA GLN A 65 9.37 -1.81 11.76
C GLN A 65 8.80 -2.80 12.79
N SER A 66 7.55 -3.21 12.60
CA SER A 66 7.03 -4.38 13.30
C SER A 66 7.58 -5.59 12.57
N ASP A 67 8.75 -6.08 13.00
CA ASP A 67 9.30 -7.31 12.45
C ASP A 67 8.30 -8.45 12.71
N GLU A 68 7.89 -9.15 11.65
CA GLU A 68 6.83 -10.17 11.66
C GLU A 68 7.22 -11.37 12.56
N GLY A 69 8.49 -11.45 13.01
CA GLY A 69 9.02 -12.48 13.91
C GLY A 69 9.11 -12.11 15.40
N ALA A 70 8.94 -10.85 15.79
CA ALA A 70 9.07 -10.42 17.19
C ALA A 70 7.70 -10.43 17.88
N SER A 71 7.43 -11.52 18.60
CA SER A 71 6.16 -11.87 19.24
C SER A 71 5.73 -10.97 20.39
N MET A 72 6.23 -9.74 20.52
CA MET A 72 5.98 -8.87 21.66
C MET A 72 5.78 -7.39 21.26
N GLY A 73 4.52 -7.03 21.00
CA GLY A 73 4.00 -5.71 21.42
C GLY A 73 4.40 -4.47 20.61
N HIS A 74 4.96 -4.59 19.40
CA HIS A 74 5.22 -3.41 18.58
C HIS A 74 3.90 -2.77 18.11
N ILE A 75 3.66 -1.52 18.54
CA ILE A 75 2.47 -0.75 18.14
C ILE A 75 2.58 -0.47 16.63
N LYS A 76 1.69 -1.08 15.84
CA LYS A 76 1.62 -0.84 14.39
C LYS A 76 1.41 0.66 14.15
N PRO A 77 2.30 1.34 13.40
CA PRO A 77 2.18 2.77 13.17
C PRO A 77 0.86 3.09 12.46
N SER A 78 0.19 4.15 12.90
CA SER A 78 -1.08 4.57 12.33
C SER A 78 -0.93 4.98 10.86
N LYS A 79 -2.00 4.92 10.06
CA LYS A 79 -1.95 5.31 8.64
C LYS A 79 -1.44 6.75 8.46
N ALA A 80 -1.87 7.66 9.35
CA ALA A 80 -1.45 9.06 9.32
C ALA A 80 0.06 9.20 9.60
N MET A 81 0.58 8.49 10.61
CA MET A 81 2.00 8.50 10.90
C MET A 81 2.84 8.02 9.72
N VAL A 82 2.42 6.93 9.06
CA VAL A 82 3.13 6.42 7.88
C VAL A 82 3.26 7.49 6.80
N LEU A 83 2.18 8.24 6.55
CA LEU A 83 2.19 9.33 5.56
C LEU A 83 3.08 10.49 5.98
N SER A 84 3.02 10.92 7.25
CA SER A 84 3.88 11.99 7.77
C SER A 84 5.37 11.64 7.65
N PHE A 85 5.77 10.47 8.16
CA PHE A 85 7.17 10.04 8.07
C PHE A 85 7.64 9.83 6.63
N ALA A 86 6.76 9.40 5.72
CA ALA A 86 7.10 9.28 4.31
C ALA A 86 7.38 10.65 3.67
N ILE A 87 6.59 11.68 3.98
CA ILE A 87 6.81 13.05 3.49
C ILE A 87 8.17 13.57 3.99
N ASP A 88 8.43 13.43 5.29
CA ASP A 88 9.69 13.89 5.87
C ASP A 88 10.89 13.16 5.27
N TYR A 89 10.76 11.85 5.04
CA TYR A 89 11.81 11.04 4.43
C TYR A 89 12.09 11.43 2.97
N ILE A 90 11.06 11.80 2.19
CA ILE A 90 11.25 12.32 0.83
C ILE A 90 12.10 13.60 0.87
N HIS A 91 11.74 14.55 1.74
CA HIS A 91 12.50 15.81 1.86
C HIS A 91 13.96 15.57 2.28
N GLU A 92 14.20 14.64 3.20
CA GLU A 92 15.55 14.28 3.63
C GLU A 92 16.37 13.73 2.45
N ILE A 93 15.83 12.74 1.73
CA ILE A 93 16.50 12.12 0.58
C ILE A 93 16.73 13.12 -0.55
N GLU A 94 15.80 14.05 -0.80
CA GLU A 94 15.98 15.11 -1.79
C GLU A 94 17.13 16.05 -1.42
N ARG A 95 17.19 16.46 -0.14
CA ARG A 95 18.29 17.31 0.37
C ARG A 95 19.64 16.60 0.26
N GLU A 96 19.71 15.34 0.69
CA GLU A 96 20.93 14.53 0.59
C GLU A 96 21.38 14.37 -0.87
N ARG A 97 20.44 14.04 -1.77
CA ARG A 97 20.71 13.90 -3.20
C ARG A 97 21.29 15.19 -3.79
N ASP A 98 20.71 16.32 -3.46
CA ASP A 98 21.11 17.61 -4.03
C ASP A 98 22.50 18.03 -3.49
N GLY A 99 22.76 17.83 -2.19
CA GLY A 99 24.09 18.05 -1.61
C GLY A 99 25.17 17.14 -2.22
N LEU A 100 24.88 15.85 -2.40
CA LEU A 100 25.79 14.90 -3.04
C LEU A 100 26.08 15.27 -4.51
N ARG A 101 25.08 15.78 -5.23
CA ARG A 101 25.26 16.26 -6.61
C ARG A 101 26.17 17.48 -6.67
N GLU A 102 25.97 18.45 -5.77
CA GLU A 102 26.83 19.62 -5.68
C GLU A 102 28.28 19.26 -5.38
N GLU A 103 28.49 18.36 -4.41
CA GLU A 103 29.82 17.89 -4.07
C GLU A 103 30.47 17.15 -5.23
N LYS A 104 29.73 16.27 -5.91
CA LYS A 104 30.20 15.58 -7.11
C LYS A 104 30.66 16.58 -8.18
N THR A 105 29.83 17.57 -8.51
CA THR A 105 30.19 18.62 -9.48
C THR A 105 31.40 19.45 -9.03
N ARG A 106 31.53 19.71 -7.73
CA ARG A 106 32.70 20.40 -7.16
C ARG A 106 33.97 19.56 -7.32
N LEU A 107 33.89 18.26 -7.03
CA LEU A 107 35.01 17.32 -7.17
C LEU A 107 35.41 17.17 -8.64
N GLU A 108 34.47 17.00 -9.56
CA GLU A 108 34.72 16.94 -11.01
C GLU A 108 35.44 18.19 -11.51
N ARG A 109 34.99 19.39 -11.08
CA ARG A 109 35.69 20.65 -11.37
C ARG A 109 37.11 20.68 -10.79
N SER A 110 37.28 20.26 -9.53
CA SER A 110 38.62 20.23 -8.91
C SER A 110 39.56 19.25 -9.61
N VAL A 111 39.08 18.08 -10.00
CA VAL A 111 39.87 17.07 -10.72
C VAL A 111 40.29 17.60 -12.09
N TRP A 112 39.38 18.23 -12.83
CA TRP A 112 39.69 18.89 -14.10
C TRP A 112 40.80 19.95 -13.96
N THR A 113 40.70 20.82 -12.94
CA THR A 113 41.72 21.87 -12.71
C THR A 113 43.08 21.33 -12.25
N LYS A 114 43.12 20.19 -11.55
CA LYS A 114 44.37 19.55 -11.12
C LYS A 114 45.02 18.74 -12.25
N GLY A 115 44.23 18.12 -13.13
CA GLY A 115 44.74 17.40 -14.31
C GLY A 115 45.39 18.31 -15.35
N GLY A 116 44.91 19.56 -15.52
CA GLY A 116 45.49 20.53 -16.45
C GLY A 116 46.79 21.20 -16.01
N LYS A 117 47.35 20.83 -14.85
CA LYS A 117 48.57 21.45 -14.28
C LYS A 117 49.82 20.56 -14.37
N VAL A 118 49.71 19.37 -14.96
CA VAL A 118 50.82 18.39 -15.06
C VAL A 118 51.63 18.52 -16.36
N ASP A 119 51.14 19.27 -17.34
CA ASP A 119 51.86 19.50 -18.60
C ASP A 119 52.32 20.96 -18.73
N LYS A 120 53.50 21.28 -18.20
CA LYS A 120 54.34 22.41 -18.65
C LYS A 120 55.76 22.34 -18.10
#